data_AF-B7TQF0-F1
#
_entry.id   AF-B7TQF0-F1
#
_cell.length_a   1.000
_cell.length_b   1.000
_cell.length_c   1.000
_cell.angle_alpha   90.00
_cell.angle_beta   90.00
_cell.angle_gamma   90.00
#
_symmetry.space_group_name_H-M   'P 1'
#
loop_
_entity.id
_entity.type
_entity.pdbx_description
1 polymer ?
#
loop_
_entity_poly.entity_id
_entity_poly.type
_entity_poly.pdbx_seq_one_letter_code
_entity_poly.pdbx_strand_id
1 'polypeptide(L)'
;LLSLKESYEEALQRKDVKAIVVTGKGGKFSGGFDISSFGDLHSGKIEQPKVGYISIDILTELLEGATKPSVAAIDGLCLGGGLEVSMACHARISTPTAQLGLPELQLGIIPGFG
;
A
#
# COMPACT_ATOMS: atom_id res chain seq x y z
N LEU A 1 -5.51 -4.85 0.94
CA LEU A 1 -5.18 -4.04 2.13
C LEU A 1 -5.65 -4.67 3.43
N LEU A 2 -6.91 -5.10 3.54
CA LEU A 2 -7.40 -5.79 4.76
C LEU A 2 -6.52 -7.00 5.16
N SER A 3 -6.21 -7.88 4.22
CA SER A 3 -5.32 -9.02 4.49
C SER A 3 -3.90 -8.63 4.88
N LEU A 4 -3.39 -7.51 4.33
CA LEU A 4 -2.09 -6.95 4.71
C LEU A 4 -2.13 -6.45 6.16
N LYS A 5 -3.20 -5.73 6.54
CA LYS A 5 -3.43 -5.26 7.91
C LYS A 5 -3.40 -6.42 8.89
N GLU A 6 -4.23 -7.44 8.65
CA GLU A 6 -4.34 -8.62 9.52
C GLU A 6 -2.99 -9.34 9.70
N SER A 7 -2.28 -9.59 8.60
CA SER A 7 -0.98 -10.29 8.64
C SER A 7 0.09 -9.46 9.37
N TYR A 8 0.07 -8.14 9.19
CA TYR A 8 1.02 -7.25 9.82
C TYR A 8 0.73 -7.10 11.32
N GLU A 9 -0.54 -6.99 11.73
CA GLU A 9 -0.96 -7.00 13.13
C GLU A 9 -0.56 -8.30 13.84
N GLU A 10 -0.79 -9.46 13.21
CA GLU A 10 -0.32 -10.75 13.73
C GLU A 10 1.21 -10.74 13.92
N ALA A 11 1.95 -10.28 12.91
CA ALA A 11 3.40 -10.20 12.96
C ALA A 11 3.89 -9.28 14.08
N LEU A 12 3.19 -8.18 14.39
CA LEU A 12 3.50 -7.30 15.52
C LEU A 12 3.27 -7.99 16.88
N GLN A 13 2.22 -8.80 17.02
CA GLN A 13 1.91 -9.49 18.28
C GLN A 13 2.84 -10.68 18.58
N ARG A 14 3.41 -11.30 17.54
CA ARG A 14 4.28 -12.47 17.66
C ARG A 14 5.67 -12.17 18.23
N LYS A 15 6.00 -12.71 19.41
CA LYS A 15 7.29 -12.45 20.10
C LYS A 15 8.52 -13.01 19.37
N ASP A 16 8.31 -14.05 18.56
CA ASP A 16 9.33 -14.69 17.72
C ASP A 16 9.67 -13.86 16.47
N VAL A 17 8.76 -13.00 16.00
CA VAL A 17 9.01 -12.09 14.87
C VAL A 17 9.81 -10.87 15.34
N LYS A 18 10.94 -10.60 14.67
CA LYS A 18 11.83 -9.46 14.96
C LYS A 18 11.79 -8.35 13.91
N ALA A 19 11.41 -8.66 12.68
CA ALA A 19 11.31 -7.73 11.56
C ALA A 19 10.28 -8.24 10.55
N ILE A 20 9.78 -7.34 9.69
CA ILE A 20 8.75 -7.63 8.69
C ILE A 20 9.27 -7.29 7.29
N VAL A 21 9.03 -8.16 6.31
CA VAL A 21 9.26 -7.84 4.90
C VAL A 21 7.92 -7.79 4.19
N VAL A 22 7.63 -6.66 3.55
CA VAL A 22 6.47 -6.49 2.69
C VAL A 22 6.92 -6.68 1.25
N THR A 23 6.28 -7.58 0.51
CA THR A 23 6.60 -7.82 -0.90
C THR A 23 5.38 -8.30 -1.67
N GLY A 24 5.43 -8.18 -3.00
CA GLY A 24 4.38 -8.66 -3.88
C GLY A 24 4.71 -10.02 -4.49
N LYS A 25 3.68 -10.68 -5.02
CA LYS A 25 3.78 -12.00 -5.64
C LYS A 25 3.98 -11.86 -7.15
N GLY A 26 4.82 -12.73 -7.74
CA GLY A 26 4.92 -12.87 -9.19
C GLY A 26 5.72 -11.76 -9.88
N GLY A 27 6.79 -11.28 -9.24
CA GLY A 27 7.72 -10.28 -9.83
C GLY A 27 7.14 -8.88 -9.96
N LYS A 28 6.11 -8.56 -9.18
CA LYS A 28 5.49 -7.23 -9.08
C LYS A 28 5.16 -6.96 -7.62
N PHE A 29 5.39 -5.75 -7.15
CA PHE A 29 5.02 -5.33 -5.80
C PHE A 29 3.51 -5.06 -5.71
N SER A 30 3.02 -4.11 -6.50
CA SER A 30 1.61 -3.75 -6.60
C SER A 30 1.36 -2.91 -7.86
N GLY A 31 0.27 -3.22 -8.58
CA GLY A 31 -0.20 -2.42 -9.71
C GLY A 31 -1.06 -1.20 -9.30
N GLY A 32 -1.28 -0.99 -8.01
CA GLY A 32 -2.20 0.02 -7.50
C GLY A 32 -3.63 -0.50 -7.36
N PHE A 33 -4.58 0.43 -7.28
CA PHE A 33 -6.00 0.10 -7.16
C PHE A 33 -6.63 -0.32 -8.49
N ASP A 34 -7.66 -1.15 -8.39
CA ASP A 34 -8.50 -1.47 -9.54
C ASP A 34 -9.28 -0.22 -9.97
N ILE A 35 -8.94 0.29 -11.15
CA ILE A 35 -9.55 1.49 -11.73
C ILE A 35 -10.93 1.26 -12.33
N SER A 36 -11.39 0.00 -12.45
CA SER A 36 -12.70 -0.33 -13.03
C SER A 36 -13.87 0.31 -12.28
N SER A 37 -13.71 0.56 -10.98
CA SER A 37 -14.73 1.17 -10.11
C SER A 37 -14.75 2.71 -10.15
N PHE A 38 -13.79 3.35 -10.83
CA PHE A 38 -13.65 4.81 -10.80
C PHE A 38 -14.61 5.54 -11.76
N GLY A 39 -15.06 4.89 -12.84
CA GLY A 39 -16.06 5.47 -13.74
C GLY A 39 -17.42 5.69 -13.06
N ASP A 40 -17.78 4.79 -12.14
CA ASP A 40 -19.01 4.91 -11.35
C ASP A 40 -18.89 5.94 -10.23
N LEU A 41 -17.68 6.16 -9.69
CA LEU A 41 -17.38 7.22 -8.74
C LEU A 41 -17.50 8.61 -9.38
N HIS A 42 -16.95 8.78 -10.59
CA HIS A 42 -16.99 10.06 -11.32
C HIS A 42 -18.41 10.41 -11.78
N SER A 43 -19.25 9.41 -12.05
CA SER A 43 -20.66 9.61 -12.41
C SER A 43 -21.59 9.74 -11.20
N GLY A 44 -21.05 9.75 -9.97
CA GLY A 44 -21.82 9.90 -8.73
C GLY A 44 -22.74 8.72 -8.41
N LYS A 45 -22.53 7.56 -9.06
CA LYS A 45 -23.34 6.35 -8.84
C LYS A 45 -22.95 5.59 -7.58
N ILE A 46 -21.76 5.84 -7.05
CA ILE A 46 -21.25 5.24 -5.82
C ILE A 46 -20.79 6.39 -4.91
N GLU A 47 -21.16 6.34 -3.62
CA GLU A 47 -20.60 7.25 -2.61
C GLU A 47 -19.08 7.07 -2.51
N GLN A 48 -18.36 8.12 -2.06
CA GLN A 48 -16.92 8.03 -1.84
C GLN A 48 -16.58 6.78 -1.02
N PRO A 49 -15.72 5.88 -1.52
CA PRO A 49 -15.45 4.63 -0.82
C PRO A 49 -14.88 4.96 0.56
N LYS A 50 -15.42 4.33 1.62
CA LYS A 50 -14.84 4.34 2.97
C LYS A 50 -13.39 3.81 3.03
N VAL A 51 -12.89 3.30 1.90
CA VAL A 51 -11.53 2.81 1.68
C VAL A 51 -10.49 3.85 2.09
N GLY A 52 -10.73 5.15 1.86
CA GLY A 52 -9.80 6.23 2.23
C GLY A 52 -9.47 6.31 3.73
N TYR A 53 -10.44 6.03 4.60
CA TYR A 53 -10.22 5.99 6.05
C TYR A 53 -9.44 4.74 6.47
N ILE A 54 -9.83 3.58 5.93
CA ILE A 54 -9.16 2.30 6.21
C ILE A 54 -7.68 2.35 5.81
N SER A 55 -7.36 3.03 4.71
CA SER A 55 -5.99 3.19 4.25
C SER A 55 -5.14 4.09 5.13
N ILE A 56 -5.69 5.20 5.62
CA ILE A 56 -4.97 6.11 6.52
C ILE A 56 -4.61 5.40 7.83
N ASP A 57 -5.55 4.65 8.41
CA ASP A 57 -5.31 3.88 9.65
C ASP A 57 -4.22 2.81 9.44
N ILE A 58 -4.24 2.12 8.29
CA ILE A 58 -3.21 1.11 7.96
C ILE A 58 -1.84 1.75 7.77
N LEU A 59 -1.75 2.93 7.15
CA LEU A 59 -0.46 3.54 6.83
C LEU A 59 0.17 4.21 8.04
N THR A 60 -0.60 5.05 8.74
CA THR A 60 -0.08 5.85 9.85
C THR A 60 0.03 5.04 11.14
N GLU A 61 -1.01 4.30 11.55
CA GLU A 61 -0.96 3.60 12.85
C GLU A 61 -0.19 2.29 12.77
N LEU A 62 -0.33 1.53 11.68
CA LEU A 62 0.22 0.19 11.60
C LEU A 62 1.63 0.14 11.00
N LEU A 63 1.86 0.82 9.87
CA LEU A 63 3.13 0.77 9.15
C LEU A 63 4.14 1.79 9.70
N GLU A 64 3.78 3.06 9.79
CA GLU A 64 4.66 4.12 10.33
C GLU A 64 4.86 3.98 11.84
N GLY A 65 3.81 3.67 12.59
CA GLY A 65 3.84 3.47 14.05
C GLY A 65 4.38 2.10 14.51
N ALA A 66 4.88 1.26 13.59
CA ALA A 66 5.18 -0.11 13.94
C ALA A 66 6.34 -0.25 14.92
N THR A 67 6.15 -1.09 15.94
CA THR A 67 7.17 -1.37 16.96
C THR A 67 8.30 -2.30 16.49
N LYS A 68 8.18 -2.85 15.27
CA LYS A 68 9.16 -3.74 14.64
C LYS A 68 9.59 -3.15 13.30
N PRO A 69 10.89 -3.20 12.97
CA PRO A 69 11.37 -2.69 11.69
C PRO A 69 10.72 -3.45 10.53
N SER A 70 10.33 -2.70 9.49
CA SER A 70 9.72 -3.23 8.28
C SER A 70 10.43 -2.72 7.03
N VAL A 71 10.62 -3.62 6.06
CA VAL A 71 11.26 -3.29 4.78
C VAL A 71 10.32 -3.68 3.64
N ALA A 72 10.08 -2.74 2.72
CA ALA A 72 9.44 -3.05 1.45
C ALA A 72 10.50 -3.59 0.46
N ALA A 73 10.34 -4.83 0.03
CA ALA A 73 11.15 -5.47 -1.00
C ALA A 73 10.42 -5.41 -2.34
N ILE A 74 10.86 -4.49 -3.20
CA ILE A 74 10.14 -4.05 -4.39
C ILE A 74 10.76 -4.65 -5.65
N ASP A 75 9.94 -5.37 -6.40
CA ASP A 75 10.26 -5.81 -7.76
C ASP A 75 9.12 -5.43 -8.71
N GLY A 76 9.43 -5.24 -9.98
CA GLY A 76 8.47 -4.87 -11.02
C GLY A 76 7.68 -3.61 -10.70
N LEU A 77 6.35 -3.66 -10.84
CA LEU A 77 5.48 -2.49 -10.65
C LEU A 77 5.22 -2.23 -9.16
N CYS A 78 5.32 -0.97 -8.74
CA CYS A 78 4.92 -0.46 -7.43
C CYS A 78 4.21 0.89 -7.63
N LEU A 79 2.89 0.82 -7.86
CA LEU A 79 2.11 1.97 -8.30
C LEU A 79 1.02 2.36 -7.28
N GLY A 80 0.71 3.65 -7.22
CA GLY A 80 -0.39 4.22 -6.45
C GLY A 80 -0.36 3.84 -4.98
N GLY A 81 -1.49 3.36 -4.45
CA GLY A 81 -1.59 2.83 -3.08
C GLY A 81 -0.54 1.77 -2.71
N GLY A 82 0.01 1.05 -3.70
CA GLY A 82 1.15 0.16 -3.47
C GLY A 82 2.45 0.91 -3.12
N LEU A 83 2.71 2.02 -3.82
CA LEU A 83 3.85 2.89 -3.52
C LEU A 83 3.66 3.57 -2.17
N GLU A 84 2.46 4.06 -1.85
CA GLU A 84 2.13 4.66 -0.56
C GLU A 84 2.36 3.67 0.60
N VAL A 85 1.94 2.40 0.47
CA VAL A 85 2.29 1.33 1.44
C VAL A 85 3.79 1.11 1.57
N SER A 86 4.52 1.13 0.45
CA SER A 86 5.97 0.96 0.49
C SER A 86 6.67 2.13 1.19
N MET A 87 6.13 3.36 1.06
CA MET A 87 6.67 4.58 1.68
C MET A 87 6.44 4.59 3.19
N ALA A 88 5.34 4.01 3.67
CA ALA A 88 5.07 3.84 5.09
C ALA A 88 5.96 2.79 5.78
N CYS A 89 6.64 1.90 5.04
CA CYS A 89 7.64 1.01 5.62
C CYS A 89 8.89 1.79 6.08
N HIS A 90 9.61 1.27 7.08
CA HIS A 90 10.81 1.91 7.63
C HIS A 90 11.96 2.00 6.63
N ALA A 91 12.09 1.02 5.75
CA ALA A 91 13.06 1.03 4.66
C ALA A 91 12.48 0.42 3.38
N ARG A 92 13.14 0.70 2.26
CA ARG A 92 12.79 0.22 0.93
C ARG A 92 14.05 -0.30 0.25
N ILE A 93 13.91 -1.43 -0.45
CA ILE A 93 14.91 -1.92 -1.40
C ILE A 93 14.19 -2.28 -2.70
N SER A 94 14.72 -1.82 -3.83
CA SER A 94 14.10 -2.05 -5.14
C SER A 94 15.08 -2.68 -6.12
N THR A 95 14.55 -3.50 -7.03
CA THR A 95 15.32 -3.93 -8.20
C THR A 95 15.58 -2.72 -9.13
N PRO A 96 16.67 -2.71 -9.92
CA PRO A 96 16.94 -1.63 -10.86
C PRO A 96 15.87 -1.46 -11.95
N THR A 97 15.08 -2.51 -12.17
CA THR A 97 13.99 -2.56 -13.16
C THR A 97 12.62 -2.21 -12.58
N ALA A 98 12.53 -1.95 -11.27
CA ALA A 98 11.28 -1.59 -10.63
C ALA A 98 10.75 -0.25 -11.16
N GLN A 99 9.44 -0.15 -11.35
CA GLN A 99 8.76 1.08 -11.74
C GLN A 99 7.91 1.57 -10.58
N LEU A 100 8.24 2.75 -10.09
CA LEU A 100 7.59 3.41 -8.96
C LEU A 100 6.82 4.62 -9.48
N GLY A 101 5.55 4.80 -9.09
CA GLY A 101 4.83 6.01 -9.46
C GLY A 101 3.45 6.15 -8.83
N LEU A 102 2.95 7.38 -8.79
CA LEU A 102 1.60 7.75 -8.39
C LEU A 102 0.81 8.20 -9.63
N PRO A 103 0.18 7.28 -10.38
CA PRO A 103 -0.53 7.61 -11.62
C PRO A 103 -1.91 8.25 -11.39
N GLU A 104 -2.36 8.39 -10.13
CA GLU A 104 -3.68 8.92 -9.75
C GLU A 104 -4.00 10.26 -10.43
N LEU A 105 -3.00 11.14 -10.58
CA LEU A 105 -3.16 12.44 -11.20
C LEU A 105 -3.59 12.35 -12.67
N GLN A 106 -3.21 11.29 -13.38
CA GLN A 106 -3.64 11.04 -14.76
C GLN A 106 -5.15 10.76 -14.85
N LEU A 107 -5.76 10.39 -13.72
CA LEU A 107 -7.19 10.14 -13.58
C LEU A 107 -7.93 11.31 -12.90
N GLY A 108 -7.24 12.43 -12.65
CA GLY A 108 -7.80 13.59 -11.96
C GLY A 108 -7.97 13.40 -10.45
N ILE A 109 -7.18 12.50 -9.86
CA ILE A 109 -7.29 12.10 -8.45
C ILE A 109 -5.97 12.38 -7.74
N ILE A 110 -6.06 12.81 -6.50
CA ILE A 110 -4.89 13.03 -5.66
C ILE A 110 -4.62 11.73 -4.88
N PRO A 111 -3.35 11.27 -4.80
CA PRO A 111 -2.97 10.20 -3.89
C PRO A 111 -3.52 10.45 -2.48
N GLY A 112 -4.24 9.48 -1.94
CA GLY A 112 -5.13 9.70 -0.78
C GLY A 112 -4.71 8.94 0.47
N PHE A 113 -3.61 8.20 0.40
CA PHE A 113 -3.18 7.26 1.42
C PHE A 113 -2.00 7.83 2.22
N GLY A 114 -1.27 8.79 1.63
CA GLY A 114 -0.25 9.61 2.28
C GLY A 114 0.49 10.45 1.27
#